data_AF-A0A959SW64-F1
#
_entry.id   AF-A0A959SW64-F1
#
_cell.length_a   1.000
_cell.length_b   1.000
_cell.length_c   1.000
_cell.angle_alpha   90.00
_cell.angle_beta   90.00
_cell.angle_gamma   90.00
#
_symmetry.space_group_name_H-M   'P 1'
#
loop_
_entity.id
_entity.type
_entity.pdbx_description
1 polymer ?
#
loop_
_entity_poly.entity_id
_entity_poly.type
_entity_poly.pdbx_seq_one_letter_code
_entity_poly.pdbx_strand_id
1 'polypeptide(L)'
;MKESILQYFGFSGGTAVVIPIQQGLINHTWKVTAGNEHFILQRVNEKVFQHPFDIAHNTSFIGEHLAVHHPDYYFVNALPPKN
;
A
#
# COMPACT_ATOMS: atom_id res chain seq x y z
N MET A 1 -14.09 0.88 6.77
CA MET A 1 -12.68 1.19 7.11
C MET A 1 -12.73 2.36 8.09
N LYS A 2 -11.91 2.39 9.15
CA LYS A 2 -11.81 3.58 9.99
C LYS A 2 -10.96 4.62 9.24
N GLU A 3 -11.53 5.78 8.92
CA GLU A 3 -10.85 6.90 8.26
C GLU A 3 -9.54 7.30 8.97
N SER A 4 -9.44 7.02 10.28
CA SER A 4 -8.28 7.26 11.13
C SER A 4 -6.98 6.61 10.65
N ILE A 5 -7.02 5.52 9.87
CA ILE A 5 -5.78 4.84 9.44
C ILE A 5 -5.04 5.61 8.35
N LEU A 6 -5.77 6.36 7.52
CA LEU A 6 -5.18 7.12 6.41
C LEU A 6 -4.27 8.25 6.90
N GLN A 7 -4.52 8.77 8.10
CA GLN A 7 -3.70 9.80 8.73
C GLN A 7 -2.27 9.32 8.97
N TYR A 8 -2.08 8.04 9.30
CA TYR A 8 -0.74 7.44 9.48
C TYR A 8 0.05 7.33 8.17
N PHE A 9 -0.63 7.47 7.03
CA PHE A 9 -0.01 7.52 5.69
C PHE A 9 0.09 8.96 5.15
N GLY A 10 -0.15 9.97 6.00
CA GLY A 10 -0.05 11.38 5.63
C GLY A 10 -1.29 11.95 4.92
N PHE A 11 -2.40 11.22 4.89
CA PHE A 11 -3.68 11.72 4.35
C PHE A 11 -4.52 12.31 5.48
N SER A 12 -4.21 13.55 5.84
CA SER A 12 -4.93 14.35 6.85
C SER A 12 -5.97 15.25 6.17
N GLY A 13 -7.13 15.46 6.80
CA GLY A 13 -8.09 16.50 6.37
C GLY A 13 -9.30 16.02 5.57
N GLY A 14 -9.59 14.71 5.52
CA GLY A 14 -10.91 14.20 5.08
C GLY A 14 -11.23 14.32 3.59
N THR A 15 -10.27 14.70 2.75
CA THR A 15 -10.46 14.85 1.30
C THR A 15 -10.23 13.55 0.51
N ALA A 16 -9.75 12.49 1.18
CA ALA A 16 -9.45 11.23 0.53
C ALA A 16 -10.73 10.39 0.34
N VAL A 17 -11.01 10.00 -0.91
CA VAL A 17 -12.11 9.08 -1.26
C VAL A 17 -11.59 7.65 -1.24
N VAL A 18 -12.28 6.76 -0.53
CA VAL A 18 -11.89 5.36 -0.36
C VAL A 18 -12.94 4.43 -0.93
N ILE A 19 -12.57 3.63 -1.91
CA ILE A 19 -13.48 2.70 -2.59
C ILE A 19 -12.94 1.27 -2.47
N PRO A 20 -13.72 0.31 -1.94
CA PRO A 20 -13.29 -1.09 -1.87
C PRO A 20 -13.12 -1.70 -3.26
N ILE A 21 -12.05 -2.48 -3.45
CA ILE A 21 -11.83 -3.31 -4.63
C ILE A 21 -12.21 -4.75 -4.26
N GLN A 22 -13.32 -5.24 -4.80
CA GLN A 22 -13.91 -6.53 -4.39
C GLN A 22 -13.32 -7.77 -5.08
N GLN A 23 -12.39 -7.61 -6.02
CA GLN A 23 -11.81 -8.72 -6.79
C GLN A 23 -10.69 -9.49 -6.07
N GLY A 24 -10.27 -9.05 -4.88
CA GLY A 24 -9.19 -9.69 -4.12
C GLY A 24 -9.68 -10.83 -3.22
N LEU A 25 -9.02 -12.00 -3.30
CA LEU A 25 -9.35 -13.19 -2.48
C LEU A 25 -8.53 -13.29 -1.17
N ILE A 26 -7.40 -12.58 -1.08
CA ILE A 26 -6.45 -12.72 0.03
C ILE A 26 -6.51 -11.51 0.94
N ASN A 27 -6.05 -10.35 0.46
CA ASN A 27 -6.03 -9.09 1.21
C ASN A 27 -7.33 -8.31 0.97
N HIS A 28 -7.75 -7.54 1.98
CA HIS A 28 -8.76 -6.51 1.74
C HIS A 28 -8.09 -5.31 1.09
N THR A 29 -8.61 -4.88 -0.06
CA THR A 29 -7.97 -3.87 -0.91
C THR A 29 -8.93 -2.72 -1.15
N TRP A 30 -8.40 -1.48 -1.11
CA TRP A 30 -9.14 -0.27 -1.40
C TRP A 30 -8.34 0.62 -2.35
N LYS A 31 -9.04 1.29 -3.28
CA LYS A 31 -8.51 2.45 -3.99
C LYS A 31 -8.70 3.67 -3.10
N VAL A 32 -7.62 4.41 -2.87
CA VAL A 32 -7.64 5.72 -2.20
C VAL A 32 -7.36 6.79 -3.25
N THR A 33 -8.20 7.80 -3.33
CA THR A 33 -8.00 8.97 -4.19
C THR A 33 -7.84 10.20 -3.30
N ALA A 34 -6.69 10.86 -3.36
CA ALA A 34 -6.40 12.08 -2.61
C ALA A 34 -5.99 13.19 -3.60
N GLY A 35 -6.93 14.11 -3.90
CA GLY A 35 -6.74 15.07 -4.99
C GLY A 35 -6.56 14.35 -6.33
N ASN A 36 -5.43 14.61 -7.01
CA ASN A 36 -5.06 13.97 -8.28
C ASN A 36 -4.24 12.69 -8.09
N GLU A 37 -3.90 12.31 -6.86
CA GLU A 37 -3.11 11.12 -6.58
C GLU A 37 -4.01 9.92 -6.28
N HIS A 38 -3.57 8.75 -6.73
CA HIS A 38 -4.27 7.48 -6.54
C HIS A 38 -3.35 6.47 -5.88
N PHE A 39 -3.86 5.79 -4.86
CA PHE A 39 -3.12 4.80 -4.10
C PHE A 39 -3.94 3.53 -3.93
N ILE A 40 -3.23 2.43 -3.69
CA ILE A 40 -3.82 1.18 -3.23
C ILE A 40 -3.51 1.03 -1.75
N LEU A 41 -4.56 0.93 -0.93
CA LEU A 41 -4.45 0.56 0.47
C LEU A 41 -4.82 -0.92 0.61
N GLN A 42 -3.98 -1.68 1.29
CA GLN A 42 -4.25 -3.07 1.60
C GLN A 42 -4.19 -3.33 3.08
N ARG A 43 -5.16 -4.09 3.58
CA ARG A 43 -5.07 -4.76 4.87
C ARG A 43 -4.62 -6.18 4.60
N VAL A 44 -3.42 -6.49 5.05
CA VAL A 44 -2.84 -7.84 4.98
C VAL A 44 -3.71 -8.81 5.75
N ASN A 45 -3.94 -9.98 5.16
CA ASN A 45 -4.63 -11.07 5.83
C ASN A 45 -3.64 -11.90 6.66
N GLU A 46 -3.58 -11.60 7.95
CA GLU A 46 -2.66 -12.26 8.91
C GLU A 46 -2.95 -13.76 9.12
N LYS A 47 -4.12 -14.26 8.70
CA LYS A 47 -4.42 -15.70 8.73
C LYS A 47 -3.69 -16.46 7.62
N VAL A 48 -3.50 -15.81 6.47
CA VAL A 48 -2.74 -16.34 5.33
C VAL A 48 -1.26 -16.04 5.50
N PHE A 49 -0.94 -14.81 5.90
CA PHE A 49 0.43 -14.36 6.14
C PHE A 49 0.69 -14.24 7.64
N GLN A 50 1.15 -15.33 8.25
CA GLN A 50 1.39 -15.40 9.70
C GLN A 50 2.50 -14.45 10.18
N HIS A 51 3.38 -14.01 9.26
CA HIS A 51 4.44 -13.04 9.51
C HIS A 51 4.28 -11.85 8.54
N PRO A 52 3.35 -10.92 8.79
CA PRO A 52 3.03 -9.85 7.84
C PRO A 52 4.19 -8.88 7.58
N PHE A 53 5.13 -8.74 8.53
CA PHE A 53 6.33 -7.93 8.35
C PHE A 53 7.26 -8.47 7.26
N ASP A 54 7.26 -9.78 7.02
CA ASP A 54 8.06 -10.40 5.96
C ASP A 54 7.59 -9.95 4.57
N ILE A 55 6.30 -9.65 4.41
CA ILE A 55 5.78 -9.09 3.15
C ILE A 55 6.42 -7.73 2.90
N ALA A 56 6.41 -6.84 3.91
CA ALA A 56 6.99 -5.51 3.78
C ALA A 56 8.50 -5.58 3.49
N HIS A 57 9.22 -6.44 4.20
CA HIS A 57 10.64 -6.67 3.98
C HIS A 57 10.93 -7.17 2.56
N ASN A 58 10.23 -8.22 2.12
CA ASN A 58 10.43 -8.82 0.81
C ASN A 58 10.08 -7.85 -0.32
N THR A 59 8.99 -7.09 -0.19
CA THR A 59 8.61 -6.07 -1.18
C THR A 59 9.66 -4.97 -1.27
N SER A 60 10.20 -4.47 -0.14
CA SER A 60 11.28 -3.48 -0.16
C SER A 60 12.54 -4.03 -0.83
N PHE A 61 12.95 -5.24 -0.45
CA PHE A 61 14.15 -5.88 -0.99
C PHE A 61 14.06 -6.11 -2.50
N ILE A 62 12.90 -6.56 -2.99
CA ILE A 62 12.64 -6.71 -4.42
C ILE A 62 12.68 -5.34 -5.12
N GLY A 63 12.05 -4.32 -4.54
CA GLY A 63 12.03 -2.97 -5.10
C GLY A 63 13.43 -2.35 -5.20
N GLU A 64 14.25 -2.51 -4.16
CA GLU A 64 15.65 -2.06 -4.12
C GLU A 64 16.48 -2.76 -5.20
N HIS A 65 16.33 -4.08 -5.32
CA HIS A 65 17.02 -4.84 -6.37
C HIS A 65 16.61 -4.38 -7.77
N LEU A 66 15.32 -4.24 -8.03
CA LEU A 66 14.80 -3.80 -9.33
C LEU A 66 15.22 -2.37 -9.67
N ALA A 67 15.28 -1.47 -8.68
CA ALA A 67 15.75 -0.10 -8.92
C ALA A 67 17.20 -0.04 -9.40
N VAL A 68 18.06 -0.97 -8.96
CA VAL A 68 19.47 -1.04 -9.38
C VAL A 68 19.64 -1.74 -10.73
N HIS A 69 18.94 -2.85 -10.94
CA HIS A 69 19.18 -3.73 -12.10
C HIS A 69 18.22 -3.49 -13.28
N HIS A 70 17.06 -2.91 -13.01
CA HIS A 70 15.99 -2.68 -13.99
C HIS A 70 15.27 -1.33 -13.70
N PRO A 71 15.98 -0.18 -13.76
CA PRO A 71 15.42 1.12 -13.36
C PRO A 71 14.19 1.55 -14.17
N ASP A 72 14.04 1.05 -15.40
CA ASP A 72 12.88 1.32 -16.26
C ASP A 72 11.64 0.48 -15.88
N TYR A 73 11.80 -0.51 -15.00
CA TYR A 73 10.70 -1.34 -14.55
C TYR A 73 9.92 -0.64 -13.44
N TYR A 74 8.66 -0.32 -13.73
CA TYR A 74 7.76 0.29 -12.76
C TYR A 74 7.29 -0.74 -11.72
N PHE A 75 8.05 -0.83 -10.62
CA PHE A 75 7.68 -1.66 -9.48
C PHE A 75 6.81 -0.87 -8.49
N VAL A 76 5.68 -1.48 -8.10
CA VAL A 76 4.78 -0.89 -7.11
C VAL A 76 5.37 -1.11 -5.72
N ASN A 77 5.99 -0.07 -5.15
CA ASN A 77 6.55 -0.11 -3.80
C ASN A 77 5.62 0.54 -2.77
N ALA A 78 5.83 0.21 -1.49
CA ALA A 78 5.16 0.90 -0.39
C ALA A 78 5.51 2.39 -0.39
N LEU A 79 4.59 3.22 0.11
CA LEU A 79 4.87 4.65 0.27
C LEU A 79 6.04 4.82 1.24
N PRO A 80 7.00 5.71 0.93
CA PRO A 80 8.03 6.05 1.88
C PRO A 80 7.37 6.64 3.15
N PRO A 81 7.95 6.40 4.34
CA PRO A 81 7.46 7.01 5.56
C PRO A 81 7.48 8.54 5.40
N LYS A 82 6.32 9.17 5.53
CA LYS A 82 6.20 10.64 5.61
C LYS A 82 6.40 11.02 7.08
N ASN A 83 7.64 11.37 7.44
CA ASN A 83 7.96 12.08 8.68
C ASN A 83 7.89 13.58 8.46
#